data_AF-A0A3N1A319-F1
#
_entry.id   AF-A0A3N1A319-F1
#
_cell.length_a   1.000
_cell.length_b   1.000
_cell.length_c   1.000
_cell.angle_alpha   90.00
_cell.angle_beta   90.00
_cell.angle_gamma   90.00
#
_symmetry.space_group_name_H-M   'P 1'
#
loop_
_entity.id
_entity.type
_entity.pdbx_description
1 polymer ?
#
loop_
_entity_poly.entity_id
_entity_poly.type
_entity_poly.pdbx_seq_one_letter_code
_entity_poly.pdbx_strand_id
1 'polypeptide(L)'
;MTTVAGPVPDAPRSRSQTVILVVAGLVVVGIGGAVLTAPDAFHAGNGIDFAGNSSLLSETRAAGGALLTTGILVTLGAFIRRLTFAAALIGATVYLAYGLSRLLSIALDGMPATGLVAAAVAELVLGTACGYVLHRNRRAGASQAP
;
A
#
# COMPACT_ATOMS: atom_id res chain seq x y z
N MET A 1 13.29 0.00 46.05
CA MET A 1 12.48 -1.14 45.57
C MET A 1 11.78 -0.69 44.30
N THR A 2 12.48 -0.72 43.17
CA THR A 2 11.98 -0.26 41.86
C THR A 2 11.25 -1.42 41.19
N THR A 3 9.93 -1.29 41.05
CA THR A 3 9.13 -2.26 40.29
C THR A 3 9.44 -2.07 38.81
N VAL A 4 10.25 -2.93 38.24
CA VAL A 4 10.37 -3.05 36.78
C VAL A 4 9.02 -3.57 36.30
N ALA A 5 8.18 -2.69 35.77
CA ALA A 5 6.95 -3.08 35.09
C ALA A 5 7.33 -4.09 33.99
N GLY A 6 6.85 -5.33 34.13
CA GLY A 6 7.00 -6.35 33.10
C GLY A 6 6.40 -5.87 31.77
N PRO A 7 6.78 -6.48 30.63
CA PRO A 7 6.28 -6.08 29.32
C PRO A 7 4.75 -6.08 29.33
N VAL A 8 4.16 -4.90 29.12
CA VAL A 8 2.71 -4.70 29.03
C VAL A 8 2.20 -5.58 27.88
N PRO A 9 1.18 -6.44 28.11
CA PRO A 9 0.65 -7.29 27.06
C PRO A 9 0.06 -6.44 25.92
N ASP A 10 0.56 -6.65 24.70
CA ASP A 10 0.09 -5.97 23.50
C ASP A 10 -1.44 -6.14 23.35
N ALA A 11 -2.18 -5.03 23.45
CA ALA A 11 -3.62 -5.00 23.26
C ALA A 11 -4.02 -5.77 21.98
N PRO A 12 -5.04 -6.66 22.03
CA PRO A 12 -5.40 -7.52 20.92
C PRO A 12 -5.72 -6.72 19.66
N ARG A 13 -5.12 -7.11 18.53
CA ARG A 13 -5.39 -6.47 17.24
C ARG A 13 -6.83 -6.75 16.83
N SER A 14 -7.54 -5.73 16.35
CA SER A 14 -8.90 -5.89 15.86
C SER A 14 -8.96 -6.58 14.50
N ARG A 15 -10.03 -7.35 14.24
CA ARG A 15 -10.24 -8.04 12.94
C ARG A 15 -10.20 -7.08 11.76
N SER A 16 -10.73 -5.86 11.91
CA SER A 16 -10.76 -4.87 10.83
C SER A 16 -9.37 -4.44 10.38
N GLN A 17 -8.41 -4.27 11.31
CA GLN A 17 -7.02 -3.94 10.95
C GLN A 17 -6.35 -5.05 10.14
N THR A 18 -6.58 -6.31 10.52
CA THR A 18 -6.07 -7.46 9.76
C THR A 18 -6.68 -7.50 8.37
N VAL A 19 -8.01 -7.36 8.25
CA VAL A 19 -8.69 -7.35 6.93
C VAL A 19 -8.17 -6.24 6.03
N ILE A 20 -8.03 -5.02 6.55
CA ILE A 20 -7.50 -3.87 5.80
C ILE A 20 -6.11 -4.17 5.25
N LEU A 21 -5.19 -4.65 6.11
CA LEU A 21 -3.81 -4.93 5.70
C LEU A 21 -3.71 -6.11 4.73
N VAL A 22 -4.55 -7.15 4.88
CA VAL A 22 -4.60 -8.26 3.91
C VAL A 22 -5.09 -7.76 2.55
N VAL A 23 -6.20 -7.02 2.50
CA VAL A 23 -6.76 -6.53 1.24
C VAL A 23 -5.79 -5.57 0.55
N ALA A 24 -5.29 -4.57 1.28
CA ALA A 24 -4.31 -3.62 0.76
C ALA A 24 -3.01 -4.31 0.30
N GLY A 25 -2.51 -5.25 1.09
CA GLY A 25 -1.31 -6.00 0.75
C GLY A 25 -1.49 -6.85 -0.51
N LEU A 26 -2.57 -7.64 -0.59
CA LEU A 26 -2.82 -8.51 -1.74
C LEU A 26 -3.08 -7.74 -3.03
N VAL A 27 -3.77 -6.60 -2.97
CA VAL A 27 -3.99 -5.76 -4.16
C VAL A 27 -2.65 -5.29 -4.73
N VAL A 28 -1.76 -4.72 -3.90
CA VAL A 28 -0.48 -4.21 -4.43
C VAL A 28 0.52 -5.34 -4.74
N VAL A 29 0.42 -6.52 -4.10
CA VAL A 29 1.13 -7.73 -4.55
C VAL A 29 0.69 -8.13 -5.96
N GLY A 30 -0.61 -8.17 -6.22
CA GLY A 30 -1.16 -8.53 -7.53
C GLY A 30 -0.70 -7.55 -8.62
N ILE A 31 -0.82 -6.24 -8.35
CA ILE A 31 -0.37 -5.18 -9.26
C ILE A 31 1.15 -5.27 -9.47
N GLY A 32 1.94 -5.27 -8.40
CA GLY A 32 3.39 -5.28 -8.47
C GLY A 32 3.93 -6.54 -9.16
N GLY A 33 3.36 -7.71 -8.88
CA GLY A 33 3.71 -8.97 -9.54
C GLY A 33 3.41 -8.95 -11.04
N ALA A 34 2.24 -8.43 -11.44
CA ALA A 34 1.88 -8.31 -12.84
C ALA A 34 2.78 -7.32 -13.59
N VAL A 35 3.03 -6.14 -13.01
CA VAL A 35 3.92 -5.11 -13.59
C VAL A 35 5.36 -5.60 -13.68
N LEU A 36 5.85 -6.36 -12.70
CA LEU A 36 7.20 -6.92 -12.70
C LEU A 36 7.39 -8.02 -13.76
N THR A 37 6.39 -8.88 -13.96
CA THR A 37 6.53 -10.07 -14.80
C THR A 37 6.06 -9.85 -16.25
N ALA A 38 4.96 -9.13 -16.44
CA ALA A 38 4.31 -8.90 -17.73
C ALA A 38 3.77 -7.45 -17.85
N PRO A 39 4.65 -6.43 -17.86
CA PRO A 39 4.26 -5.01 -17.92
C PRO A 39 3.41 -4.68 -19.15
N ASP A 40 3.79 -5.17 -20.34
CA ASP A 40 3.06 -4.92 -21.60
C ASP A 40 1.60 -5.36 -21.49
N ALA A 41 1.38 -6.61 -21.08
CA ALA A 41 0.05 -7.18 -20.95
C ALA A 41 -0.79 -6.48 -19.87
N PHE A 42 -0.17 -6.11 -18.75
CA PHE A 42 -0.85 -5.41 -17.66
C PHE A 42 -1.31 -4.00 -18.08
N HIS A 43 -0.49 -3.28 -18.82
CA HIS A 43 -0.75 -1.88 -19.19
C HIS A 43 -1.50 -1.71 -20.53
N ALA A 44 -1.54 -2.73 -21.39
CA ALA A 44 -2.28 -2.71 -22.66
C ALA A 44 -3.77 -2.35 -22.48
N GLY A 45 -4.41 -2.81 -21.39
CA GLY A 45 -5.80 -2.46 -21.07
C GLY A 45 -6.03 -0.97 -20.76
N ASN A 46 -4.95 -0.21 -20.52
CA ASN A 46 -4.97 1.24 -20.32
C ASN A 46 -4.50 2.01 -21.58
N GLY A 47 -4.34 1.33 -22.71
CA GLY A 47 -3.86 1.93 -23.97
C GLY A 47 -2.38 2.30 -23.96
N ILE A 48 -1.59 1.73 -23.04
CA ILE A 48 -0.15 1.96 -22.94
C ILE A 48 0.56 0.84 -23.70
N ASP A 49 1.36 1.24 -24.70
CA ASP A 49 2.22 0.35 -25.48
C ASP A 49 3.69 0.75 -25.25
N PHE A 50 4.53 -0.25 -24.97
CA PHE A 50 5.96 -0.05 -24.77
C PHE A 50 6.77 -0.20 -26.07
N ALA A 51 6.16 -0.68 -27.16
CA ALA A 51 6.75 -0.78 -28.50
C ALA A 51 8.16 -1.44 -28.53
N GLY A 52 8.41 -2.41 -27.64
CA GLY A 52 9.71 -3.09 -27.53
C GLY A 52 10.83 -2.23 -26.92
N ASN A 53 10.52 -1.08 -26.33
CA ASN A 53 11.51 -0.23 -25.66
C ASN A 53 11.99 -0.88 -24.36
N SER A 54 13.18 -1.49 -24.42
CA SER A 54 13.79 -2.21 -23.30
C SER A 54 14.08 -1.31 -22.09
N SER A 55 14.40 -0.03 -22.31
CA SER A 55 14.60 0.93 -21.22
C SER A 55 13.30 1.21 -20.46
N LEU A 56 12.19 1.46 -21.17
CA LEU A 56 10.88 1.67 -20.53
C LEU A 56 10.38 0.40 -19.84
N LEU A 57 10.62 -0.77 -20.42
CA LEU A 57 10.33 -2.05 -19.79
C LEU A 57 11.12 -2.23 -18.49
N SER A 58 12.41 -1.88 -18.49
CA SER A 58 13.25 -1.96 -17.29
C SER A 58 12.75 -1.04 -16.17
N GLU A 59 12.45 0.23 -16.48
CA GLU A 59 11.91 1.20 -15.52
C GLU A 59 10.58 0.73 -14.93
N THR A 60 9.70 0.22 -15.79
CA THR A 60 8.37 -0.25 -15.38
C THR A 60 8.47 -1.50 -14.51
N ARG A 61 9.32 -2.47 -14.87
CA ARG A 61 9.56 -3.67 -14.06
C ARG A 61 10.19 -3.32 -12.71
N ALA A 62 11.10 -2.36 -12.65
CA ALA A 62 11.68 -1.88 -11.41
C ALA A 62 10.61 -1.30 -10.48
N ALA A 63 9.71 -0.47 -10.99
CA ALA A 63 8.56 0.03 -10.25
C ALA A 63 7.64 -1.12 -9.77
N GLY A 64 7.39 -2.11 -10.63
CA GLY A 64 6.64 -3.33 -10.27
C GLY A 64 7.28 -4.11 -9.13
N GLY A 65 8.60 -4.28 -9.13
CA GLY A 65 9.34 -4.94 -8.06
C GLY A 65 9.26 -4.20 -6.72
N ALA A 66 9.31 -2.87 -6.76
CA ALA A 66 9.11 -2.04 -5.58
C ALA A 66 7.69 -2.19 -5.00
N LEU A 67 6.66 -2.20 -5.86
CA LEU A 67 5.26 -2.42 -5.46
C LEU A 67 5.03 -3.82 -4.90
N LEU A 68 5.62 -4.85 -5.53
CA LEU A 68 5.52 -6.23 -5.06
C LEU A 68 6.12 -6.37 -3.64
N THR A 69 7.31 -5.82 -3.44
CA THR A 69 7.98 -5.84 -2.13
C THR A 69 7.16 -5.09 -1.08
N THR A 70 6.60 -3.93 -1.45
CA THR A 70 5.69 -3.16 -0.61
C THR A 70 4.49 -4.01 -0.19
N GLY A 71 3.85 -4.70 -1.13
CA GLY A 71 2.68 -5.53 -0.84
C GLY A 71 2.98 -6.70 0.08
N ILE A 72 4.14 -7.33 -0.09
CA ILE A 72 4.60 -8.37 0.83
C ILE A 72 4.74 -7.80 2.24
N LEU A 73 5.40 -6.65 2.40
CA LEU A 73 5.57 -6.01 3.72
C LEU A 73 4.23 -5.59 4.35
N VAL A 74 3.30 -5.04 3.57
CA VAL A 74 1.96 -4.68 4.04
C VAL A 74 1.18 -5.92 4.48
N THR A 75 1.22 -6.99 3.68
CA THR A 75 0.58 -8.27 3.98
C THR A 75 1.16 -8.90 5.24
N LEU A 76 2.49 -8.89 5.41
CA LEU A 76 3.16 -9.40 6.61
C LEU A 76 2.71 -8.65 7.88
N GLY A 77 2.44 -7.35 7.78
CA GLY A 77 1.87 -6.57 8.88
C GLY A 77 0.50 -7.05 9.36
N ALA A 78 -0.23 -7.79 8.53
CA ALA A 78 -1.49 -8.43 8.86
C ALA A 78 -1.31 -9.73 9.67
N PHE A 79 -0.12 -10.33 9.69
CA PHE A 79 0.15 -11.56 10.43
C PHE A 79 1.11 -11.32 11.62
N ILE A 80 2.03 -10.37 11.49
CA ILE A 80 3.06 -10.08 12.49
C ILE A 80 2.71 -8.80 13.26
N ARG A 81 2.37 -8.93 14.55
CA ARG A 81 1.91 -7.82 15.43
C ARG A 81 2.86 -6.63 15.43
N ARG A 82 4.16 -6.91 15.59
CA ARG A 82 5.23 -5.91 15.64
C ARG A 82 5.36 -5.09 14.35
N LEU A 83 4.90 -5.62 13.22
CA LEU A 83 4.98 -4.95 11.92
C LEU A 83 3.73 -4.15 11.55
N THR A 84 2.62 -4.27 12.29
CA THR A 84 1.34 -3.65 11.90
C THR A 84 1.43 -2.15 11.72
N PHE A 85 2.13 -1.45 12.61
CA PHE A 85 2.30 -0.01 12.50
C PHE A 85 3.10 0.35 11.24
N ALA A 86 4.25 -0.30 11.03
CA ALA A 86 5.10 -0.07 9.86
C ALA A 86 4.38 -0.40 8.56
N ALA A 87 3.67 -1.54 8.50
CA ALA A 87 2.88 -1.95 7.35
C ALA A 87 1.74 -0.96 7.04
N ALA A 88 1.03 -0.48 8.06
CA ALA A 88 -0.03 0.52 7.87
C ALA A 88 0.55 1.86 7.38
N LEU A 89 1.71 2.27 7.91
CA LEU A 89 2.40 3.47 7.45
C LEU A 89 2.85 3.34 5.99
N ILE A 90 3.52 2.24 5.65
CA ILE A 90 3.96 1.95 4.28
C ILE A 90 2.77 1.93 3.33
N GLY A 91 1.71 1.18 3.67
CA GLY A 91 0.50 1.09 2.86
C GLY A 91 -0.17 2.46 2.68
N ALA A 92 -0.33 3.23 3.75
CA ALA A 92 -0.93 4.58 3.67
C ALA A 92 -0.10 5.50 2.78
N THR A 93 1.22 5.54 2.97
CA THR A 93 2.12 6.39 2.20
C THR A 93 2.10 6.02 0.73
N VAL A 94 2.26 4.74 0.37
CA VAL A 94 2.36 4.31 -1.04
C VAL A 94 1.03 4.54 -1.78
N TYR A 95 -0.08 4.11 -1.20
CA TYR A 95 -1.38 4.27 -1.84
C TYR A 95 -1.80 5.74 -1.95
N LEU A 96 -1.61 6.56 -0.91
CA LEU A 96 -1.93 7.99 -1.01
C LEU A 96 -0.98 8.72 -1.96
N ALA A 97 0.31 8.36 -1.99
CA ALA A 97 1.25 8.96 -2.94
C ALA A 97 0.83 8.69 -4.39
N TYR A 98 0.47 7.44 -4.72
CA TYR A 98 -0.03 7.09 -6.06
C TYR A 98 -1.35 7.82 -6.37
N GLY A 99 -2.35 7.72 -5.49
CA GLY A 99 -3.67 8.32 -5.72
C GLY A 99 -3.62 9.84 -5.86
N LEU A 100 -2.87 10.54 -4.99
CA LEU A 100 -2.71 12.00 -5.07
C LEU A 100 -1.90 12.42 -6.30
N SER A 101 -0.87 11.65 -6.67
CA SER A 101 -0.11 11.91 -7.90
C SER A 101 -0.98 11.72 -9.15
N ARG A 102 -1.93 10.79 -9.13
CA ARG A 102 -2.92 10.62 -10.20
C ARG A 102 -3.90 11.77 -10.29
N LEU A 103 -4.37 12.30 -9.16
CA LEU A 103 -5.20 13.53 -9.17
C LEU A 103 -4.43 14.71 -9.74
N LEU A 104 -3.16 14.85 -9.38
CA LEU A 104 -2.29 15.88 -9.95
C LEU A 104 -2.11 15.70 -11.46
N SER A 105 -1.80 14.48 -11.92
CA SER A 105 -1.67 14.19 -13.36
C SER A 105 -2.99 14.42 -14.12
N ILE A 106 -4.15 14.11 -13.54
CA ILE A 106 -5.45 14.46 -14.16
C ILE A 106 -5.60 15.98 -14.34
N ALA A 107 -5.16 16.76 -13.35
CA ALA A 107 -5.24 18.23 -13.41
C ALA A 107 -4.26 18.83 -14.43
N LEU A 108 -3.11 18.20 -14.67
CA LEU A 108 -2.06 18.70 -15.55
C LEU A 108 -2.16 18.16 -16.99
N ASP A 109 -2.40 16.85 -17.12
CA ASP A 109 -2.30 16.08 -18.38
C ASP A 109 -3.68 15.71 -18.95
N GLY A 110 -4.75 15.93 -18.19
CA GLY A 110 -6.12 15.58 -18.56
C GLY A 110 -6.54 14.15 -18.16
N MET A 111 -7.72 13.73 -18.60
CA MET A 111 -8.33 12.49 -18.13
C MET A 111 -7.66 11.24 -18.75
N PRO A 112 -7.10 10.31 -17.94
CA PRO A 112 -6.48 9.09 -18.45
C PRO A 112 -7.52 7.99 -18.75
N ALA A 113 -7.04 6.82 -19.17
CA ALA A 113 -7.88 5.63 -19.35
C ALA A 113 -8.69 5.29 -18.08
N THR A 114 -9.90 4.75 -18.26
CA THR A 114 -10.84 4.45 -17.18
C THR A 114 -10.26 3.52 -16.12
N GLY A 115 -9.41 2.56 -16.51
CA GLY A 115 -8.68 1.69 -15.57
C GLY A 115 -7.73 2.46 -14.64
N LEU A 116 -7.10 3.53 -15.14
CA LEU A 116 -6.22 4.39 -14.35
C LEU A 116 -6.99 5.29 -13.37
N VAL A 117 -8.21 5.69 -13.72
CA VAL A 117 -9.12 6.42 -12.85
C VAL A 117 -9.65 5.51 -11.74
N ALA A 118 -10.06 4.28 -12.09
CA ALA A 118 -10.47 3.28 -11.12
C ALA A 118 -9.34 2.94 -10.13
N ALA A 119 -8.10 2.85 -10.63
CA ALA A 119 -6.91 2.69 -9.79
C ALA A 119 -6.75 3.88 -8.82
N ALA A 120 -6.88 5.12 -9.29
CA ALA A 120 -6.79 6.31 -8.42
C ALA A 120 -7.82 6.29 -7.28
N VAL A 121 -9.05 5.89 -7.56
CA VAL A 121 -10.09 5.73 -6.52
C VAL A 121 -9.71 4.63 -5.53
N ALA A 122 -9.29 3.47 -6.02
CA ALA A 122 -8.87 2.36 -5.17
C ALA A 122 -7.67 2.75 -4.28
N GLU A 123 -6.72 3.49 -4.84
CA GLU A 123 -5.54 4.00 -4.14
C GLU A 123 -5.93 4.92 -2.98
N LEU A 124 -6.82 5.89 -3.21
CA LEU A 124 -7.28 6.78 -2.14
C LEU A 124 -8.05 6.03 -1.04
N VAL A 125 -8.90 5.07 -1.41
CA VAL A 125 -9.67 4.25 -0.45
C VAL A 125 -8.74 3.36 0.38
N LEU A 126 -7.81 2.64 -0.24
CA LEU A 126 -6.88 1.76 0.46
C LEU A 126 -5.88 2.55 1.30
N GLY A 127 -5.40 3.69 0.79
CA GLY A 127 -4.50 4.60 1.51
C GLY A 127 -5.15 5.17 2.76
N THR A 128 -6.39 5.64 2.68
CA THR A 128 -7.15 6.13 3.85
C THR A 128 -7.48 5.01 4.83
N ALA A 129 -7.82 3.81 4.35
CA ALA A 129 -8.03 2.63 5.22
C ALA A 129 -6.76 2.26 5.99
N CYS A 130 -5.59 2.27 5.35
CA CYS A 130 -4.29 2.08 6.01
C CYS A 130 -4.00 3.20 7.02
N GLY A 131 -4.32 4.47 6.67
CA GLY A 131 -4.22 5.61 7.58
C GLY A 131 -5.11 5.46 8.82
N TYR A 132 -6.31 4.88 8.68
CA TYR A 132 -7.18 4.55 9.80
C TYR A 132 -6.53 3.53 10.75
N VAL A 133 -5.88 2.49 10.22
CA VAL A 133 -5.12 1.51 11.02
C VAL A 133 -4.01 2.20 11.81
N LEU A 134 -3.28 3.12 11.17
CA LEU A 134 -2.21 3.91 11.80
C LEU A 134 -2.74 4.76 12.96
N HIS A 135 -3.82 5.51 12.73
CA HIS A 135 -4.44 6.36 13.74
C HIS A 135 -4.93 5.56 14.95
N ARG A 136 -5.52 4.38 14.72
CA ARG A 136 -5.95 3.49 15.81
C ARG A 136 -4.77 2.96 16.64
N ASN A 137 -3.68 2.57 15.98
CA ASN A 137 -2.47 2.08 16.66
C ASN A 137 -1.81 3.18 17.52
N ARG A 138 -1.81 4.44 17.04
CA ARG A 138 -1.28 5.58 17.83
C ARG A 138 -2.11 5.86 19.07
N ARG A 139 -3.45 5.83 18.96
CA ARG A 139 -4.33 6.03 20.12
C ARG A 139 -4.15 4.94 21.18
N ALA A 140 -4.05 3.68 20.77
CA ALA A 140 -3.80 2.57 21.69
C ALA A 140 -2.47 2.73 22.46
N GLY A 141 -1.42 3.25 21.82
CA GLY A 141 -0.15 3.56 22.49
C GLY A 141 -0.23 4.76 23.43
N ALA A 142 -0.98 5.81 23.07
CA ALA A 142 -1.17 7.00 23.90
C ALA A 142 -2.01 6.73 25.16
N SER A 143 -2.98 5.82 25.09
CA SER A 143 -3.77 5.38 26.25
C SER A 143 -2.99 4.56 27.29
N GLN A 144 -1.76 4.15 26.96
CA GLN A 144 -0.89 3.35 27.82
C GLN A 144 0.28 4.16 28.42
N ALA A 145 0.34 5.47 28.15
CA ALA A 145 1.32 6.36 28.78
C ALA A 145 0.85 6.72 30.21
N PRO A 146 1.73 6.61 31.23
CA PRO A 146 1.40 6.82 32.64
C PRO A 146 1.08 8.29 32.98
#